data_AF-A0A953CIT0-F1
#
_entry.id   AF-A0A953CIT0-F1
#
_cell.length_a   1.000
_cell.length_b   1.000
_cell.length_c   1.000
_cell.angle_alpha   90.00
_cell.angle_beta   90.00
_cell.angle_gamma   90.00
#
_symmetry.space_group_name_H-M   'P 1'
#
loop_
_entity.id
_entity.type
_entity.pdbx_description
1 polymer ?
#
loop_
_entity_poly.entity_id
_entity_poly.type
_entity_poly.pdbx_seq_one_letter_code
_entity_poly.pdbx_strand_id
1 'polypeptide(L)'
;MSNEFLVARIEFAASQCRAQKLAARELAETLRGNGRALEAMPYALIKEMECIALDLDIAAWTDEDGFLLPDLTVVLEKLEAWLKQVPRTA
;
A
#
# COMPACT_ATOMS: atom_id res chain seq x y z
N MET A 1 13.85 2.95 13.24
CA MET A 1 13.47 3.67 12.01
C MET A 1 12.14 4.32 12.33
N SER A 2 11.94 5.63 12.14
CA SER A 2 10.70 6.28 12.60
C SER A 2 9.49 5.90 11.75
N ASN A 3 8.30 5.90 12.36
CA ASN A 3 7.04 5.70 11.64
C ASN A 3 6.89 6.70 10.49
N GLU A 4 7.27 7.97 10.70
CA GLU A 4 7.29 9.00 9.65
C GLU A 4 8.10 8.58 8.41
N PHE A 5 9.30 8.03 8.61
CA PHE A 5 10.13 7.57 7.50
C PHE A 5 9.50 6.37 6.77
N LEU A 6 8.93 5.42 7.52
CA LEU A 6 8.24 4.26 6.96
C LEU A 6 7.02 4.67 6.12
N VAL A 7 6.21 5.60 6.65
CA VAL A 7 5.05 6.18 5.96
C VAL A 7 5.50 6.91 4.69
N ALA A 8 6.54 7.75 4.77
CA ALA A 8 7.06 8.47 3.62
C ALA A 8 7.54 7.53 2.49
N ARG A 9 8.12 6.37 2.84
CA ARG A 9 8.50 5.35 1.86
C ARG A 9 7.30 4.72 1.16
N ILE A 10 6.23 4.43 1.91
CA ILE A 10 4.99 3.90 1.33
C ILE A 10 4.34 4.94 0.42
N GLU A 11 4.26 6.20 0.86
CA GLU A 11 3.75 7.32 0.05
C GLU A 11 4.55 7.51 -1.25
N PHE A 12 5.88 7.47 -1.15
CA PHE A 12 6.75 7.56 -2.32
C PHE A 12 6.50 6.41 -3.29
N ALA A 13 6.45 5.17 -2.82
CA ALA A 13 6.16 4.01 -3.66
C ALA A 13 4.77 4.09 -4.32
N ALA A 14 3.75 4.54 -3.58
CA ALA A 14 2.40 4.75 -4.12
C ALA A 14 2.41 5.80 -5.24
N SER A 15 3.18 6.88 -5.10
CA SER A 15 3.34 7.90 -6.14
C SER A 15 4.02 7.36 -7.41
N GLN A 16 5.03 6.49 -7.26
CA GLN A 16 5.70 5.84 -8.39
C GLN A 16 4.77 4.86 -9.09
N CYS A 17 3.97 4.11 -8.34
CA CYS A 17 2.98 3.18 -8.89
C CYS A 17 1.91 3.92 -9.68
N ARG A 18 1.40 5.05 -9.16
CA ARG A 18 0.46 5.92 -9.90
C ARG A 18 1.07 6.48 -11.18
N ALA A 19 2.37 6.77 -11.18
CA ALA A 19 3.11 7.20 -12.36
C ALA A 19 3.49 6.06 -13.33
N GLN A 20 3.02 4.82 -13.08
CA GLN A 20 3.36 3.62 -13.84
C GLN A 20 4.88 3.34 -13.90
N LYS A 21 5.63 3.79 -12.89
CA LYS A 21 7.09 3.59 -12.75
C LYS A 21 7.45 2.47 -11.78
N LEU A 22 6.47 1.96 -11.06
CA LEU A 22 6.60 0.88 -10.09
C LEU A 22 5.42 -0.08 -10.27
N ALA A 23 5.68 -1.38 -10.36
CA ALA A 23 4.61 -2.35 -10.49
C ALA A 23 3.75 -2.42 -9.21
N ALA A 24 2.46 -2.72 -9.35
CA ALA A 24 1.55 -2.85 -8.21
C ALA A 24 2.02 -3.90 -7.19
N ARG A 25 2.65 -4.98 -7.67
CA ARG A 25 3.27 -6.00 -6.83
C ARG A 25 4.42 -5.46 -5.98
N GLU A 26 5.29 -4.63 -6.55
CA GLU A 26 6.40 -4.02 -5.81
C GLU A 26 5.89 -3.03 -4.74
N LEU A 27 4.78 -2.34 -5.03
CA LEU A 27 4.08 -1.53 -4.03
C LEU A 27 3.51 -2.40 -2.90
N ALA A 28 2.93 -3.57 -3.20
CA ALA A 28 2.41 -4.49 -2.19
C ALA A 28 3.51 -4.99 -1.25
N GLU A 29 4.66 -5.36 -1.79
CA GLU A 29 5.84 -5.76 -1.01
C GLU A 29 6.36 -4.60 -0.15
N THR A 30 6.43 -3.40 -0.71
CA THR A 30 6.82 -2.18 0.02
C THR A 30 5.85 -1.87 1.17
N LEU A 31 4.54 -1.98 0.91
CA LEU A 31 3.49 -1.76 1.90
C LEU A 31 3.61 -2.76 3.06
N ARG A 32 3.77 -4.06 2.76
CA ARG A 32 3.93 -5.08 3.81
C ARG A 32 5.20 -4.88 4.62
N GLY A 33 6.33 -4.64 3.94
CA GLY A 33 7.62 -4.51 4.59
C GLY A 33 7.69 -3.30 5.53
N ASN A 34 7.24 -2.13 5.07
CA ASN A 34 7.25 -0.92 5.88
C ASN A 34 6.06 -0.88 6.85
N GLY A 35 4.88 -1.36 6.41
CA GLY A 35 3.67 -1.41 7.23
C GLY A 35 3.85 -2.27 8.47
N ARG A 36 4.40 -3.48 8.35
CA ARG A 36 4.69 -4.36 9.50
C ARG A 36 5.75 -3.80 10.45
N ALA A 37 6.57 -2.86 9.99
CA ALA A 37 7.57 -2.19 10.81
C ALA A 37 7.02 -0.95 11.55
N LEU A 38 5.77 -0.53 11.28
CA LEU A 38 5.14 0.58 11.98
C LEU A 38 4.85 0.20 13.43
N GLU A 39 5.31 1.04 14.34
CA GLU A 39 5.10 0.89 15.77
C GLU A 39 3.68 1.33 16.16
N ALA A 40 3.14 0.71 17.22
CA ALA A 40 1.85 1.06 17.83
C ALA A 40 0.62 1.02 16.89
N MET A 41 0.66 0.26 15.79
CA MET A 41 -0.52 0.10 14.93
C MET A 41 -1.62 -0.74 15.59
N PRO A 42 -2.87 -0.23 15.65
CA PRO A 42 -4.03 -1.04 16.01
C PRO A 42 -4.20 -2.23 15.07
N TYR A 43 -4.66 -3.36 15.61
CA TYR A 43 -4.88 -4.59 14.84
C TYR A 43 -5.80 -4.41 13.62
N ALA A 44 -6.81 -3.53 13.73
CA ALA A 44 -7.68 -3.19 12.62
C ALA A 44 -6.89 -2.58 11.44
N LEU A 45 -6.00 -1.63 11.70
CA LEU A 45 -5.16 -1.02 10.66
C LEU A 45 -4.14 -2.02 10.08
N ILE A 46 -3.64 -2.96 10.89
CA ILE A 46 -2.79 -4.06 10.38
C ILE A 46 -3.59 -4.90 9.38
N LYS A 47 -4.84 -5.25 9.70
CA LYS A 47 -5.69 -6.05 8.81
C LYS A 47 -6.07 -5.32 7.54
N GLU A 48 -6.42 -4.04 7.64
CA GLU A 48 -6.68 -3.21 6.46
C GLU A 48 -5.45 -3.14 5.54
N MET A 49 -4.25 -2.96 6.10
CA MET A 49 -3.00 -2.97 5.34
C MET A 49 -2.77 -4.29 4.59
N GLU A 50 -2.98 -5.42 5.24
CA GLU A 50 -2.83 -6.74 4.60
C GLU A 50 -3.88 -6.95 3.48
N CYS A 51 -5.12 -6.47 3.67
CA CYS A 51 -6.15 -6.49 2.64
C CYS A 51 -5.78 -5.61 1.43
N ILE A 52 -5.27 -4.39 1.67
CA ILE A 52 -4.81 -3.49 0.59
C ILE A 52 -3.64 -4.12 -0.16
N ALA A 53 -2.69 -4.75 0.54
CA ALA A 53 -1.58 -5.43 -0.10
C ALA A 53 -2.04 -6.63 -0.95
N LEU A 54 -3.08 -7.35 -0.51
CA LEU A 54 -3.70 -8.40 -1.32
C LEU A 54 -4.40 -7.85 -2.56
N ASP A 55 -5.17 -6.76 -2.42
CA ASP A 55 -5.82 -6.08 -3.55
C ASP A 55 -4.79 -5.62 -4.59
N LEU A 56 -3.62 -5.12 -4.15
CA LEU A 56 -2.50 -4.75 -5.03
C LEU A 56 -1.90 -5.94 -5.75
N ASP A 57 -1.74 -7.08 -5.07
CA ASP A 57 -1.29 -8.32 -5.73
C ASP A 57 -2.29 -8.73 -6.80
N ILE A 58 -3.60 -8.73 -6.52
CA ILE A 58 -4.62 -9.08 -7.52
C ILE A 58 -4.56 -8.11 -8.72
N ALA A 59 -4.46 -6.80 -8.46
CA ALA A 59 -4.35 -5.79 -9.50
C ALA A 59 -3.10 -5.97 -10.39
N ALA A 60 -1.99 -6.49 -9.84
CA ALA A 60 -0.77 -6.77 -10.60
C ALA A 60 -0.95 -7.94 -11.59
N TRP A 61 -1.72 -8.96 -11.24
CA TRP A 61 -1.99 -10.09 -12.14
C TRP A 61 -3.02 -9.70 -13.22
N THR A 62 -3.87 -8.74 -12.88
CA THR A 62 -4.95 -8.23 -13.70
C THR A 62 -4.43 -7.37 -14.87
N ASP A 63 -3.26 -6.74 -14.73
CA ASP A 63 -2.62 -6.00 -15.84
C ASP A 63 -2.19 -6.92 -16.99
N GLU A 64 -1.85 -8.18 -16.70
CA GLU A 64 -1.33 -9.13 -17.69
C GLU A 64 -2.44 -9.80 -18.53
N ASP A 65 -3.64 -10.00 -17.97
CA ASP A 65 -4.73 -10.79 -18.58
C ASP A 65 -5.91 -9.95 -19.13
N GLY A 66 -5.87 -8.62 -19.01
CA GLY A 66 -6.84 -7.70 -19.67
C GLY A 66 -8.28 -7.72 -19.12
N PHE A 67 -8.54 -8.42 -18.02
CA PHE A 67 -9.79 -8.26 -17.25
C PHE A 67 -9.65 -7.09 -16.27
N LEU A 68 -10.70 -6.34 -15.97
CA LEU A 68 -10.62 -5.07 -15.23
C LEU A 68 -11.10 -5.19 -13.78
N LEU A 69 -10.47 -5.93 -12.85
CA LEU A 69 -10.73 -5.77 -11.39
C LEU A 69 -9.65 -6.44 -10.49
N PRO A 70 -9.26 -5.81 -9.36
CA PRO A 70 -9.66 -4.48 -8.91
C PRO A 70 -8.90 -3.39 -9.67
N ASP A 71 -9.59 -2.29 -9.96
CA ASP A 71 -8.96 -1.10 -10.56
C ASP A 71 -7.86 -0.60 -9.60
N LEU A 72 -6.63 -0.59 -10.10
CA LEU A 72 -5.46 -0.12 -9.35
C LEU A 72 -5.68 1.27 -8.76
N THR A 73 -6.43 2.14 -9.44
CA THR A 73 -6.80 3.48 -8.95
C THR A 73 -7.58 3.39 -7.64
N VAL A 74 -8.57 2.51 -7.57
CA VAL A 74 -9.40 2.28 -6.37
C VAL A 74 -8.55 1.72 -5.24
N VAL A 75 -7.62 0.81 -5.54
CA VAL A 75 -6.71 0.25 -4.53
C VAL A 75 -5.77 1.34 -3.98
N LEU A 76 -5.27 2.23 -4.83
CA LEU A 76 -4.43 3.37 -4.42
C LEU A 76 -5.21 4.38 -3.56
N GLU A 77 -6.49 4.63 -3.85
CA GLU A 77 -7.34 5.48 -3.00
C GLU A 77 -7.55 4.87 -1.60
N LYS A 78 -7.77 3.54 -1.51
CA LYS A 78 -7.83 2.84 -0.22
C LYS A 78 -6.51 2.97 0.55
N LEU A 79 -5.38 2.83 -0.14
CA LEU A 79 -4.06 3.00 0.46
C LEU A 79 -3.88 4.42 1.04
N GLU A 80 -4.29 5.45 0.32
CA GLU A 80 -4.24 6.83 0.82
C GLU A 80 -5.15 7.05 2.03
N ALA A 81 -6.35 6.46 2.02
CA ALA A 81 -7.26 6.52 3.16
C ALA A 81 -6.67 5.81 4.40
N TRP A 82 -6.01 4.68 4.21
CA TRP A 82 -5.29 3.98 5.27
C TRP A 82 -4.11 4.80 5.81
N LEU A 83 -3.28 5.39 4.93
CA LEU A 83 -2.12 6.22 5.32
C LEU A 83 -2.49 7.45 6.16
N LYS A 84 -3.73 7.95 6.06
CA LYS A 84 -4.25 9.05 6.90
C LYS A 84 -4.55 8.60 8.34
N GLN A 85 -4.76 7.32 8.56
CA GLN A 85 -5.08 6.75 9.87
C GLN A 85 -3.84 6.21 10.61
N VAL A 86 -2.72 6.02 9.89
CA VAL A 86 -1.48 5.50 10.46
C VAL A 86 -0.83 6.50 11.42
N PRO A 87 -0.42 6.09 12.63
CA PRO A 87 0.32 6.95 13.55
C PRO A 87 1.71 7.28 13.01
N ARG A 88 1.99 8.57 12.76
CA ARG A 88 3.27 9.05 12.20
C ARG A 88 4.32 9.35 13.26
N THR A 89 3.88 9.81 14.43
CA THR A 89 4.69 10.04 15.62
C THR A 89 4.26 9.02 16.67
N ALA A 90 5.18 8.14 17.05
CA ALA A 90 5.04 7.25 18.20
C ALA A 90 5.21 8.04 19.50
#